data_AF-A0A2E8HRD0-F1
#
_entry.id   AF-A0A2E8HRD0-F1
#
_cell.length_a   1.000
_cell.length_b   1.000
_cell.length_c   1.000
_cell.angle_alpha   90.00
_cell.angle_beta   90.00
_cell.angle_gamma   90.00
#
_symmetry.space_group_name_H-M   'P 1'
#
loop_
_entity.id
_entity.type
_entity.pdbx_description
1 polymer ?
#
loop_
_entity_poly.entity_id
_entity_poly.type
_entity_poly.pdbx_seq_one_letter_code
_entity_poly.pdbx_strand_id
1 'polypeptide(L)'
;MTCLVASSVVRGSHQGESHGGVFLVDLVNQRVEQKLDWNTVSIDWQGRGADRGLRGIALYQEMVFIAASDELFAYTPDFKLLGSWKNQYLKHCHEIVVYEDQVFLASTGFDSILAFDIKKEKFHWALYVETEGFRFTGKIYDPCGNDGPLMLNKLHINSIVANDDGLFMAGLKSGGLLHFNGEKVNMSATLPAGTHNAQPYQDGVIFNDTRADLVRFVSRDNDSDRAFKVPSVAEELITGKHLDDSRIARASFGRGLCVIKKGLIAAGSSPSTIALHDFATMKTVLQVTLSTDIRNAIHGLEVWPFGFSGR
;
A
#
# COMPACT_ATOMS: atom_id res chain seq x y z
N MET A 1 7.61 20.92 -8.56
CA MET A 1 7.33 20.75 -7.11
C MET A 1 6.85 19.32 -6.94
N THR A 2 7.52 18.51 -6.12
CA THR A 2 7.07 17.15 -5.86
C THR A 2 6.29 17.16 -4.56
N CYS A 3 4.96 17.21 -4.67
CA CYS A 3 4.07 16.98 -3.55
C CYS A 3 3.73 15.48 -3.54
N LEU A 4 3.70 14.87 -2.36
CA LEU A 4 3.19 13.52 -2.17
C LEU A 4 1.92 13.56 -1.33
N VAL A 5 1.06 12.57 -1.53
CA VAL A 5 0.01 12.21 -0.59
C VAL A 5 0.41 10.89 0.07
N ALA A 6 0.28 10.82 1.39
CA ALA A 6 0.62 9.64 2.16
C ALA A 6 -0.50 9.31 3.14
N SER A 7 -0.79 8.03 3.32
CA SER A 7 -1.61 7.56 4.42
C SER A 7 -0.73 6.93 5.50
N SER A 8 -1.16 7.02 6.75
CA SER A 8 -0.54 6.31 7.87
C SER A 8 -1.54 5.41 8.56
N VAL A 9 -1.01 4.37 9.20
CA VAL A 9 -1.75 3.50 10.11
C VAL A 9 -1.05 3.49 11.47
N VAL A 10 -1.81 3.62 12.54
CA VAL A 10 -1.34 3.43 13.93
C VAL A 10 -1.59 1.97 14.32
N ARG A 11 -0.53 1.26 14.69
CA ARG A 11 -0.58 -0.14 15.11
C ARG A 11 -0.75 -0.22 16.62
N GLY A 12 -1.69 -1.03 17.09
CA GLY A 12 -1.96 -1.18 18.52
C GLY A 12 -2.78 -0.04 19.13
N SER A 13 -3.46 0.77 18.32
CA SER A 13 -4.44 1.76 18.79
C SER A 13 -5.72 1.08 19.33
N HIS A 14 -6.39 1.76 20.25
CA HIS A 14 -7.66 1.37 20.84
C HIS A 14 -8.85 2.12 20.23
N GLN A 15 -10.07 1.59 20.44
CA GLN A 15 -11.29 2.26 20.01
C GLN A 15 -11.38 3.68 20.56
N GLY A 16 -11.68 4.66 19.70
CA GLY A 16 -11.74 6.08 20.04
C GLY A 16 -10.42 6.83 19.91
N GLU A 17 -9.30 6.14 19.67
CA GLU A 17 -8.02 6.77 19.33
C GLU A 17 -7.88 7.00 17.82
N SER A 18 -6.93 7.83 17.40
CA SER A 18 -6.54 7.92 15.99
C SER A 18 -5.88 6.62 15.53
N HIS A 19 -6.30 6.15 14.36
CA HIS A 19 -5.75 4.98 13.70
C HIS A 19 -4.82 5.36 12.55
N GLY A 20 -4.44 6.63 12.46
CA GLY A 20 -3.62 7.20 11.40
C GLY A 20 -4.40 8.26 10.60
N GLY A 21 -3.82 8.74 9.52
CA GLY A 21 -4.40 9.85 8.77
C GLY A 21 -3.90 9.93 7.34
N VAL A 22 -4.33 10.98 6.64
CA VAL A 22 -3.84 11.31 5.30
C VAL A 22 -3.13 12.64 5.35
N PHE A 23 -1.96 12.69 4.72
CA PHE A 23 -1.04 13.81 4.77
C PHE A 23 -0.69 14.25 3.37
N LEU A 24 -0.66 15.56 3.13
CA LEU A 24 0.06 16.13 2.00
C LEU A 24 1.45 16.53 2.46
N VAL A 25 2.45 16.16 1.66
CA VAL A 25 3.86 16.37 1.96
C VAL A 25 4.50 17.13 0.81
N ASP A 26 4.82 18.40 1.04
CA ASP A 26 5.69 19.19 0.15
C ASP A 26 7.14 18.90 0.52
N LEU A 27 7.78 18.10 -0.32
CA LEU A 27 9.16 17.68 -0.09
C LEU A 27 10.15 18.82 -0.29
N VAL A 28 9.88 19.78 -1.16
CA VAL A 28 10.81 20.88 -1.46
C VAL A 28 10.89 21.83 -0.27
N ASN A 29 9.73 22.20 0.28
CA ASN A 29 9.64 23.12 1.40
C ASN A 29 9.61 22.39 2.76
N GLN A 30 9.67 21.06 2.77
CA GLN A 30 9.53 20.20 3.95
C GLN A 30 8.28 20.53 4.79
N ARG A 31 7.16 20.82 4.10
CA ARG A 31 5.88 21.10 4.75
C ARG A 31 5.02 19.85 4.76
N VAL A 32 4.37 19.61 5.89
CA VAL A 32 3.42 18.51 6.08
C VAL A 32 2.10 19.11 6.53
N GLU A 33 1.02 18.69 5.92
CA GLU A 33 -0.34 19.02 6.35
C GLU A 33 -1.16 17.74 6.47
N GLN A 34 -1.73 17.50 7.66
CA GLN A 34 -2.69 16.42 7.86
C GLN A 34 -4.05 16.86 7.36
N LYS A 35 -4.57 16.18 6.34
CA LYS A 35 -5.86 16.46 5.71
C LYS A 35 -7.00 15.64 6.30
N LEU A 36 -6.71 14.42 6.74
CA LEU A 36 -7.66 13.53 7.39
C LEU A 36 -7.05 12.90 8.64
N ASP A 37 -7.85 12.74 9.68
CA ASP A 37 -7.54 11.95 10.89
C ASP A 37 -8.58 10.83 11.03
N TRP A 38 -8.13 9.59 11.15
CA TRP A 38 -8.98 8.40 11.20
C TRP A 38 -9.30 8.03 12.65
N ASN A 39 -10.28 8.72 13.23
CA ASN A 39 -10.69 8.57 14.64
C ASN A 39 -12.15 8.14 14.82
N THR A 40 -12.78 7.55 13.79
CA THR A 40 -14.23 7.27 13.78
C THR A 40 -14.64 6.15 14.74
N VAL A 41 -15.67 6.43 15.54
CA VAL A 41 -16.22 5.55 16.59
C VAL A 41 -17.00 4.35 16.02
N SER A 42 -17.39 4.39 14.74
CA SER A 42 -18.29 3.44 14.07
C SER A 42 -17.62 2.22 13.40
N ILE A 43 -16.37 1.93 13.75
CA ILE A 43 -15.62 0.77 13.23
C ILE A 43 -16.09 -0.53 13.93
N ASP A 44 -16.16 -1.65 13.20
CA ASP A 44 -16.47 -2.97 13.78
C ASP A 44 -15.17 -3.64 14.27
N TRP A 45 -15.07 -3.85 15.59
CA TRP A 45 -13.83 -4.27 16.27
C TRP A 45 -13.65 -5.79 16.37
N GLN A 46 -14.49 -6.61 15.73
CA GLN A 46 -14.37 -8.07 15.81
C GLN A 46 -13.28 -8.63 14.88
N GLY A 47 -12.13 -9.01 15.44
CA GLY A 47 -11.06 -9.76 14.75
C GLY A 47 -9.65 -9.38 15.23
N ARG A 48 -8.62 -10.17 14.88
CA ARG A 48 -7.22 -9.82 15.18
C ARG A 48 -6.84 -8.54 14.39
N GLY A 49 -7.00 -7.37 15.02
CA GLY A 49 -6.51 -6.08 14.54
C GLY A 49 -7.32 -5.37 13.44
N ALA A 50 -8.63 -5.58 13.37
CA ALA A 50 -9.56 -4.96 12.40
C ALA A 50 -10.20 -3.68 13.00
N ASP A 51 -10.29 -2.48 12.38
CA ASP A 51 -10.01 -1.99 11.03
C ASP A 51 -9.01 -0.82 11.05
N ARG A 52 -7.72 -1.15 10.97
CA ARG A 52 -6.66 -0.18 11.24
C ARG A 52 -6.34 0.67 10.01
N GLY A 53 -6.81 1.92 10.07
CA GLY A 53 -6.34 3.09 9.34
C GLY A 53 -6.53 3.07 7.83
N LEU A 54 -6.26 4.22 7.21
CA LEU A 54 -6.24 4.40 5.77
C LEU A 54 -4.92 3.85 5.20
N ARG A 55 -5.00 3.17 4.05
CA ARG A 55 -3.93 2.34 3.49
C ARG A 55 -3.66 2.77 2.05
N GLY A 56 -3.76 1.88 1.07
CA GLY A 56 -3.51 2.20 -0.34
C GLY A 56 -4.27 3.45 -0.80
N ILE A 57 -3.60 4.24 -1.64
CA ILE A 57 -4.15 5.44 -2.27
C ILE A 57 -4.02 5.25 -3.78
N ALA A 58 -5.02 5.69 -4.54
CA ALA A 58 -4.92 5.80 -5.99
C ALA A 58 -5.64 7.06 -6.47
N LEU A 59 -5.17 7.62 -7.57
CA LEU A 59 -5.71 8.86 -8.13
C LEU A 59 -6.33 8.58 -9.51
N TYR A 60 -7.49 9.15 -9.75
CA TYR A 60 -8.16 9.10 -11.06
C TYR A 60 -8.81 10.45 -11.34
N GLN A 61 -8.29 11.19 -12.32
CA GLN A 61 -8.74 12.56 -12.61
C GLN A 61 -8.72 13.44 -11.34
N GLU A 62 -9.87 13.96 -10.89
CA GLU A 62 -10.01 14.72 -9.64
C GLU A 62 -10.53 13.86 -8.47
N MET A 63 -10.53 12.54 -8.59
CA MET A 63 -10.90 11.62 -7.51
C MET A 63 -9.68 11.03 -6.82
N VAL A 64 -9.71 11.07 -5.50
CA VAL A 64 -8.71 10.48 -4.60
C VAL A 64 -9.35 9.26 -3.95
N PHE A 65 -8.96 8.07 -4.40
CA PHE A 65 -9.38 6.82 -3.81
C PHE A 65 -8.45 6.45 -2.66
N ILE A 66 -9.01 6.05 -1.53
CA ILE A 66 -8.26 5.60 -0.35
C ILE A 66 -8.94 4.36 0.22
N ALA A 67 -8.19 3.29 0.39
CA ALA A 67 -8.70 2.06 0.99
C ALA A 67 -8.48 2.04 2.50
N ALA A 68 -9.50 1.61 3.25
CA ALA A 68 -9.32 1.06 4.59
C ALA A 68 -9.19 -0.48 4.51
N SER A 69 -9.31 -1.16 5.66
CA SER A 69 -9.25 -2.63 5.73
C SER A 69 -10.32 -3.32 4.89
N ASP A 70 -11.55 -2.80 4.85
CA ASP A 70 -12.71 -3.45 4.23
C ASP A 70 -13.64 -2.51 3.44
N GLU A 71 -13.17 -1.29 3.17
CA GLU A 71 -13.95 -0.23 2.53
C GLU A 71 -13.06 0.61 1.61
N LEU A 72 -13.60 0.98 0.45
CA LEU A 72 -13.01 1.93 -0.50
C LEU A 72 -13.70 3.27 -0.33
N PHE A 73 -12.93 4.33 -0.10
CA PHE A 73 -13.43 5.70 -0.05
C PHE A 73 -13.01 6.48 -1.30
N ALA A 74 -13.87 7.36 -1.78
CA ALA A 74 -13.53 8.36 -2.79
C ALA A 74 -13.67 9.76 -2.19
N TYR A 75 -12.68 10.61 -2.45
CA TYR A 75 -12.67 12.01 -2.04
C TYR A 75 -12.37 12.92 -3.22
N THR A 76 -12.76 14.19 -3.10
CA THR A 76 -12.22 15.28 -3.92
C THR A 76 -10.77 15.61 -3.50
N PRO A 77 -10.03 16.44 -4.26
CA PRO A 77 -8.67 16.83 -3.90
C PRO A 77 -8.58 17.67 -2.61
N ASP A 78 -9.67 18.33 -2.20
CA ASP A 78 -9.81 18.99 -0.91
C ASP A 78 -10.33 18.07 0.21
N PHE A 79 -10.27 16.74 -0.02
CA PHE A 79 -10.63 15.69 0.93
C PHE A 79 -12.09 15.72 1.42
N LYS A 80 -13.02 16.20 0.58
CA LYS A 80 -14.47 16.01 0.83
C LYS A 80 -14.87 14.62 0.36
N LEU A 81 -15.59 13.89 1.21
CA LEU A 81 -16.07 12.56 0.90
C LEU A 81 -17.10 12.61 -0.24
N LEU A 82 -16.83 11.85 -1.31
CA LEU A 82 -17.74 11.65 -2.44
C LEU A 82 -18.59 10.39 -2.26
N GLY A 83 -17.99 9.31 -1.75
CA GLY A 83 -18.67 8.04 -1.54
C GLY A 83 -17.78 7.00 -0.85
N SER A 84 -18.40 5.93 -0.37
CA SER A 84 -17.70 4.79 0.22
C SER A 84 -18.39 3.46 -0.14
N TRP A 85 -17.61 2.43 -0.40
CA TRP A 85 -18.11 1.13 -0.85
C TRP A 85 -17.43 -0.02 -0.11
N LYS A 86 -18.25 -0.89 0.48
CA LYS A 86 -17.82 -2.15 1.10
C LYS A 86 -18.08 -3.33 0.16
N ASN A 87 -17.35 -4.41 0.36
CA ASN A 87 -17.63 -5.69 -0.27
C ASN A 87 -17.33 -6.83 0.70
N GLN A 88 -18.14 -7.88 0.71
CA GLN A 88 -17.97 -9.02 1.62
C GLN A 88 -16.65 -9.77 1.42
N TYR A 89 -16.05 -9.68 0.23
CA TYR A 89 -14.77 -10.26 -0.11
C TYR A 89 -13.60 -9.27 -0.04
N LEU A 90 -13.82 -8.05 0.49
CA LEU A 90 -12.76 -7.07 0.76
C LEU A 90 -12.43 -7.10 2.26
N LYS A 91 -11.32 -7.74 2.62
CA LYS A 91 -10.82 -7.74 4.01
C LYS A 91 -9.31 -7.60 4.05
N HIS A 92 -8.85 -6.81 5.02
CA HIS A 92 -7.45 -6.48 5.23
C HIS A 92 -6.77 -5.91 3.99
N CYS A 93 -7.47 -5.09 3.21
CA CYS A 93 -6.91 -4.45 2.02
C CYS A 93 -5.65 -3.67 2.36
N HIS A 94 -4.63 -3.69 1.51
CA HIS A 94 -3.37 -2.97 1.76
C HIS A 94 -3.04 -1.95 0.68
N GLU A 95 -3.21 -2.32 -0.59
CA GLU A 95 -2.84 -1.53 -1.74
C GLU A 95 -3.99 -1.54 -2.74
N ILE A 96 -4.12 -0.42 -3.45
CA ILE A 96 -5.06 -0.23 -4.53
C ILE A 96 -4.35 0.42 -5.71
N VAL A 97 -4.86 0.21 -6.91
CA VAL A 97 -4.33 0.84 -8.13
C VAL A 97 -5.47 1.18 -9.06
N VAL A 98 -5.33 2.30 -9.78
CA VAL A 98 -6.26 2.68 -10.85
C VAL A 98 -5.70 2.23 -12.19
N TYR A 99 -6.53 1.59 -13.00
CA TYR A 99 -6.24 1.27 -14.40
C TYR A 99 -7.55 1.16 -15.19
N GLU A 100 -7.60 1.75 -16.38
CA GLU A 100 -8.78 1.75 -17.29
C GLU A 100 -10.13 1.94 -16.58
N ASP A 101 -10.35 3.11 -15.96
CA ASP A 101 -11.58 3.50 -15.26
C ASP A 101 -12.00 2.54 -14.12
N GLN A 102 -11.07 1.74 -13.61
CA GLN A 102 -11.31 0.80 -12.51
C GLN A 102 -10.32 1.02 -11.38
N VAL A 103 -10.77 0.75 -10.15
CA VAL A 103 -9.90 0.59 -8.99
C VAL A 103 -9.76 -0.90 -8.71
N PHE A 104 -8.54 -1.40 -8.74
CA PHE A 104 -8.21 -2.76 -8.31
C PHE A 104 -7.73 -2.74 -6.85
N LEU A 105 -8.22 -3.66 -6.03
CA LEU A 105 -7.95 -3.73 -4.59
C LEU A 105 -7.41 -5.09 -4.19
N ALA A 106 -6.29 -5.12 -3.47
CA ALA A 106 -5.70 -6.35 -2.95
C ALA A 106 -6.35 -6.77 -1.62
N SER A 107 -7.28 -7.72 -1.65
CA SER A 107 -7.96 -8.27 -0.47
C SER A 107 -7.13 -9.40 0.17
N THR A 108 -6.27 -9.01 1.11
CA THR A 108 -5.35 -9.93 1.79
C THR A 108 -6.06 -11.06 2.55
N GLY A 109 -7.23 -10.80 3.14
CA GLY A 109 -7.97 -11.82 3.88
C GLY A 109 -8.40 -12.99 3.00
N PHE A 110 -8.71 -12.72 1.74
CA PHE A 110 -9.26 -13.68 0.79
C PHE A 110 -8.22 -14.16 -0.25
N ASP A 111 -7.01 -13.59 -0.27
CA ASP A 111 -6.05 -13.74 -1.37
C ASP A 111 -6.69 -13.44 -2.74
N SER A 112 -7.48 -12.37 -2.77
CA SER A 112 -8.21 -11.94 -3.97
C SER A 112 -7.82 -10.54 -4.41
N ILE A 113 -7.96 -10.27 -5.71
CA ILE A 113 -8.04 -8.91 -6.27
C ILE A 113 -9.50 -8.62 -6.61
N LEU A 114 -10.04 -7.49 -6.14
CA LEU A 114 -11.38 -7.02 -6.51
C LEU A 114 -11.27 -5.84 -7.48
N ALA A 115 -12.18 -5.74 -8.43
CA ALA A 115 -12.29 -4.60 -9.32
C ALA A 115 -13.58 -3.81 -9.05
N PHE A 116 -13.42 -2.50 -8.86
CA PHE A 116 -14.48 -1.53 -8.70
C PHE A 116 -14.57 -0.67 -9.97
N ASP A 117 -15.74 -0.64 -10.61
CA ASP A 117 -16.02 0.20 -11.77
C ASP A 117 -16.32 1.62 -11.29
N ILE A 118 -15.46 2.58 -11.65
CA ILE A 118 -15.55 3.96 -11.19
C ILE A 118 -16.82 4.64 -11.69
N LYS A 119 -17.25 4.36 -12.93
CA LYS A 119 -18.41 5.01 -13.56
C LYS A 119 -19.73 4.43 -13.05
N LYS A 120 -19.76 3.12 -12.79
CA LYS A 120 -20.95 2.43 -12.28
C LYS A 120 -21.03 2.39 -10.76
N GLU A 121 -19.97 2.85 -10.09
CA GLU A 121 -19.82 2.86 -8.63
C GLU A 121 -20.11 1.51 -7.98
N LYS A 122 -19.60 0.43 -8.56
CA LYS A 122 -19.84 -0.93 -8.05
C LYS A 122 -18.68 -1.87 -8.27
N PHE A 123 -18.52 -2.80 -7.33
CA PHE A 123 -17.74 -4.02 -7.56
C PHE A 123 -18.44 -4.87 -8.62
N HIS A 124 -17.65 -5.49 -9.51
CA HIS A 124 -18.23 -6.26 -10.62
C HIS A 124 -17.41 -7.49 -11.02
N TRP A 125 -16.15 -7.55 -10.60
CA TRP A 125 -15.24 -8.64 -10.94
C TRP A 125 -14.25 -8.86 -9.81
N ALA A 126 -13.86 -10.12 -9.59
CA ALA A 126 -12.80 -10.47 -8.66
C ALA A 126 -12.03 -11.70 -9.14
N LEU A 127 -10.76 -11.77 -8.73
CA LEU A 127 -9.84 -12.87 -8.98
C LEU A 127 -9.35 -13.42 -7.65
N TYR A 128 -9.69 -14.66 -7.34
CA TYR A 128 -9.08 -15.43 -6.25
C TYR A 128 -7.81 -16.11 -6.76
N VAL A 129 -6.72 -16.02 -6.02
CA VAL A 129 -5.46 -16.72 -6.33
C VAL A 129 -5.28 -17.89 -5.39
N GLU A 130 -5.46 -19.08 -5.92
CA GLU A 130 -5.18 -20.32 -5.21
C GLU A 130 -3.72 -20.75 -5.41
N THR A 131 -3.16 -21.43 -4.42
CA THR A 131 -1.80 -21.97 -4.48
C THR A 131 -1.78 -23.46 -4.11
N GLU A 132 -1.02 -24.22 -4.90
CA GLU A 132 -0.66 -25.62 -4.65
C GLU A 132 0.85 -25.77 -4.78
N GLY A 133 1.56 -25.63 -3.66
CA GLY A 133 3.03 -25.58 -3.65
C GLY A 133 3.55 -24.34 -4.38
N PHE A 134 4.21 -24.52 -5.52
CA PHE A 134 4.74 -23.42 -6.35
C PHE A 134 3.88 -23.12 -7.59
N ARG A 135 2.67 -23.70 -7.66
CA ARG A 135 1.71 -23.44 -8.74
C ARG A 135 0.63 -22.50 -8.25
N PHE A 136 0.23 -21.59 -9.12
CA PHE A 136 -0.81 -20.59 -8.86
C PHE A 136 -1.93 -20.73 -9.88
N THR A 137 -3.16 -20.66 -9.40
CA THR A 137 -4.35 -20.75 -10.24
C THR A 137 -5.25 -19.56 -9.93
N GLY A 138 -5.61 -18.81 -10.97
CA GLY A 138 -6.59 -17.73 -10.88
C GLY A 138 -8.00 -18.27 -11.07
N LYS A 139 -8.91 -17.94 -10.15
CA LYS A 139 -10.35 -18.22 -10.26
C LYS A 139 -11.13 -16.92 -10.23
N ILE A 140 -11.74 -16.57 -11.35
CA ILE A 140 -12.61 -15.39 -11.45
C ILE A 140 -13.95 -15.70 -10.79
N TYR A 141 -14.50 -14.75 -10.05
CA TYR A 141 -15.82 -14.85 -9.44
C TYR A 141 -16.53 -13.49 -9.42
N ASP A 142 -17.85 -13.52 -9.25
CA ASP A 142 -18.67 -12.32 -9.05
C ASP A 142 -18.60 -11.91 -7.56
N PRO A 143 -17.99 -10.75 -7.22
CA PRO A 143 -17.90 -10.29 -5.84
C PRO A 143 -19.24 -9.80 -5.26
N CYS A 144 -20.31 -9.73 -6.06
CA CYS A 144 -21.68 -9.48 -5.61
C CYS A 144 -22.47 -10.77 -5.35
N GLY A 145 -21.97 -11.91 -5.80
CA GLY A 145 -22.54 -13.23 -5.50
C GLY A 145 -22.05 -13.80 -4.18
N ASN A 146 -22.48 -15.02 -3.84
CA ASN A 146 -22.12 -15.71 -2.58
C ASN A 146 -21.09 -16.83 -2.77
N ASP A 147 -20.64 -17.08 -4.00
CA ASP A 147 -19.76 -18.20 -4.37
C ASP A 147 -18.26 -17.83 -4.38
N GLY A 148 -17.88 -16.79 -3.62
CA GLY A 148 -16.47 -16.39 -3.47
C GLY A 148 -15.67 -17.28 -2.50
N PRO A 149 -14.35 -17.05 -2.39
CA PRO A 149 -13.46 -17.91 -1.62
C PRO A 149 -13.66 -17.79 -0.11
N LEU A 150 -13.18 -18.80 0.62
CA LEU A 150 -13.05 -18.73 2.08
C LEU A 150 -11.90 -17.78 2.46
N MET A 151 -12.06 -17.08 3.59
CA MET A 151 -11.05 -16.15 4.13
C MET A 151 -9.89 -16.92 4.78
N LEU A 152 -8.93 -17.41 3.98
CA LEU A 152 -7.84 -18.27 4.46
C LEU A 152 -6.47 -17.57 4.58
N ASN A 153 -6.23 -16.47 3.86
CA ASN A 153 -4.98 -15.69 3.92
C ASN A 153 -3.69 -16.57 3.83
N LYS A 154 -3.65 -17.42 2.80
CA LYS A 154 -2.55 -18.31 2.47
C LYS A 154 -1.37 -17.55 1.86
N LEU A 155 -1.63 -16.66 0.90
CA LEU A 155 -0.60 -15.91 0.18
C LEU A 155 -0.29 -14.56 0.83
N HIS A 156 -1.27 -14.00 1.54
CA HIS A 156 -1.21 -12.68 2.13
C HIS A 156 -0.94 -11.61 1.05
N ILE A 157 -1.70 -11.66 -0.05
CA ILE A 157 -1.56 -10.70 -1.15
C ILE A 157 -1.76 -9.29 -0.61
N ASN A 158 -0.74 -8.45 -0.72
CA ASN A 158 -0.65 -7.14 -0.10
C ASN A 158 -0.24 -6.05 -1.08
N SER A 159 0.02 -6.39 -2.33
CA SER A 159 0.48 -5.47 -3.38
C SER A 159 -0.28 -5.77 -4.66
N ILE A 160 -0.64 -4.72 -5.39
CA ILE A 160 -1.29 -4.82 -6.71
C ILE A 160 -0.84 -3.63 -7.57
N VAL A 161 -0.49 -3.91 -8.81
CA VAL A 161 -0.28 -2.93 -9.89
C VAL A 161 -0.95 -3.47 -11.15
N ALA A 162 -1.49 -2.58 -11.96
CA ALA A 162 -2.16 -2.91 -13.20
C ALA A 162 -1.57 -2.09 -14.36
N ASN A 163 -1.39 -2.72 -15.50
CA ASN A 163 -0.96 -2.07 -16.75
C ASN A 163 -1.49 -2.88 -17.95
N ASP A 164 -1.07 -2.51 -19.17
CA ASP A 164 -1.50 -3.13 -20.42
C ASP A 164 -1.12 -4.63 -20.52
N ASP A 165 -0.13 -5.09 -19.76
CA ASP A 165 0.24 -6.51 -19.70
C ASP A 165 -0.63 -7.31 -18.73
N GLY A 166 -1.40 -6.65 -17.85
CA GLY A 166 -2.31 -7.26 -16.89
C GLY A 166 -2.07 -6.85 -15.44
N LEU A 167 -2.40 -7.74 -14.51
CA LEU A 167 -2.31 -7.49 -13.07
C LEU A 167 -1.06 -8.13 -12.47
N PHE A 168 -0.26 -7.33 -11.78
CA PHE A 168 0.90 -7.80 -11.02
C PHE A 168 0.60 -7.70 -9.53
N MET A 169 0.78 -8.80 -8.81
CA MET A 169 0.44 -8.88 -7.40
C MET A 169 1.48 -9.64 -6.60
N ALA A 170 1.69 -9.26 -5.36
CA ALA A 170 2.60 -9.95 -4.46
C ALA A 170 2.01 -9.98 -3.05
N GLY A 171 2.52 -10.91 -2.25
CA GLY A 171 2.15 -11.06 -0.86
C GLY A 171 3.28 -11.62 -0.01
N LEU A 172 3.16 -11.51 1.31
CA LEU A 172 4.22 -11.93 2.25
C LEU A 172 4.62 -13.40 2.11
N LYS A 173 3.72 -14.24 1.60
CA LYS A 173 3.87 -15.69 1.45
C LYS A 173 3.71 -16.16 0.00
N SER A 174 3.64 -15.23 -0.96
CA SER A 174 3.53 -15.54 -2.39
C SER A 174 4.81 -16.13 -2.99
N GLY A 175 5.97 -15.87 -2.38
CA GLY A 175 7.28 -16.28 -2.90
C GLY A 175 7.76 -15.46 -4.10
N GLY A 176 6.95 -14.53 -4.61
CA GLY A 176 7.32 -13.71 -5.76
C GLY A 176 6.21 -12.80 -6.27
N LEU A 177 6.58 -12.03 -7.29
CA LEU A 177 5.64 -11.23 -8.06
C LEU A 177 4.87 -12.14 -9.00
N LEU A 178 3.56 -12.27 -8.76
CA LEU A 178 2.65 -13.00 -9.61
C LEU A 178 2.09 -12.06 -10.69
N HIS A 179 1.84 -12.60 -11.87
CA HIS A 179 1.27 -11.89 -13.02
C HIS A 179 0.04 -12.62 -13.53
N PHE A 180 -1.10 -11.94 -13.51
CA PHE A 180 -2.31 -12.39 -14.18
C PHE A 180 -2.46 -11.67 -15.53
N ASN A 181 -2.35 -12.44 -16.61
CA ASN A 181 -2.35 -11.92 -17.98
C ASN A 181 -3.76 -11.90 -18.64
N GLY A 182 -4.82 -12.00 -17.84
CA GLY A 182 -6.20 -12.17 -18.32
C GLY A 182 -6.68 -13.61 -18.38
N GLU A 183 -5.76 -14.60 -18.37
CA GLU A 183 -6.12 -16.02 -18.44
C GLU A 183 -5.48 -16.84 -17.31
N LYS A 184 -4.19 -16.62 -17.03
CA LYS A 184 -3.39 -17.45 -16.11
C LYS A 184 -2.64 -16.57 -15.12
N VAL A 185 -2.38 -17.13 -13.94
CA VAL A 185 -1.50 -16.54 -12.92
C VAL A 185 -0.14 -17.21 -13.01
N ASN A 186 0.88 -16.46 -13.40
CA ASN A 186 2.26 -16.95 -13.54
C ASN A 186 3.20 -16.27 -12.54
N MET A 187 4.32 -16.91 -12.22
CA MET A 187 5.40 -16.28 -11.48
C MET A 187 6.21 -15.40 -12.45
N SER A 188 6.22 -14.09 -12.23
CA SER A 188 7.02 -13.13 -13.02
C SER A 188 8.45 -13.00 -12.49
N ALA A 189 8.60 -12.94 -11.16
CA ALA A 189 9.89 -12.88 -10.49
C ALA A 189 9.81 -13.47 -9.09
N THR A 190 10.85 -14.15 -8.62
CA THR A 190 10.94 -14.59 -7.22
C THR A 190 11.28 -13.42 -6.31
N LEU A 191 10.64 -13.34 -5.14
CA LEU A 191 10.85 -12.26 -4.17
C LEU A 191 11.06 -12.86 -2.77
N PRO A 192 11.85 -12.20 -1.90
CA PRO A 192 12.04 -12.67 -0.54
C PRO A 192 10.73 -12.63 0.25
N ALA A 193 10.64 -13.49 1.26
CA ALA A 193 9.51 -13.47 2.19
C ALA A 193 9.44 -12.12 2.93
N GLY A 194 8.23 -11.63 3.19
CA GLY A 194 8.03 -10.33 3.85
C GLY A 194 8.04 -9.11 2.93
N THR A 195 8.00 -9.34 1.62
CA THR A 195 7.87 -8.29 0.59
C THR A 195 6.55 -7.53 0.71
N HIS A 196 6.62 -6.20 0.57
CA HIS A 196 5.48 -5.31 0.36
C HIS A 196 5.70 -4.37 -0.83
N ASN A 197 4.61 -3.78 -1.32
CA ASN A 197 4.58 -2.79 -2.40
C ASN A 197 5.35 -3.22 -3.66
N ALA A 198 5.39 -4.52 -3.97
CA ALA A 198 6.16 -5.00 -5.11
C ALA A 198 5.46 -4.68 -6.43
N GLN A 199 6.24 -4.21 -7.41
CA GLN A 199 5.75 -3.92 -8.74
C GLN A 199 6.85 -4.07 -9.80
N PRO A 200 6.48 -4.36 -11.06
CA PRO A 200 7.41 -4.23 -12.18
C PRO A 200 8.00 -2.81 -12.22
N TYR A 201 9.29 -2.71 -12.49
CA TYR A 201 9.94 -1.42 -12.67
C TYR A 201 11.11 -1.54 -13.63
N GLN A 202 11.06 -0.78 -14.72
CA GLN A 202 12.03 -0.89 -15.82
C GLN A 202 12.13 -2.34 -16.31
N ASP A 203 13.34 -2.90 -16.38
CA ASP A 203 13.60 -4.28 -16.78
C ASP A 203 13.45 -5.29 -15.61
N GLY A 204 13.17 -4.83 -14.39
CA GLY A 204 13.17 -5.63 -13.19
C GLY A 204 11.96 -5.40 -12.28
N VAL A 205 12.18 -5.52 -10.97
CA VAL A 205 11.14 -5.39 -9.93
C VAL A 205 11.64 -4.48 -8.82
N ILE A 206 10.77 -3.57 -8.37
CA ILE A 206 11.01 -2.74 -7.19
C ILE A 206 10.04 -3.13 -6.07
N PHE A 207 10.54 -3.16 -4.83
CA PHE A 207 9.74 -3.58 -3.67
C PHE A 207 10.35 -3.13 -2.34
N ASN A 208 9.52 -3.11 -1.31
CA ASN A 208 9.95 -3.03 0.08
C ASN A 208 10.30 -4.44 0.58
N ASP A 209 11.59 -4.72 0.78
CA ASP A 209 12.07 -5.91 1.50
C ASP A 209 12.03 -5.62 3.00
N THR A 210 10.81 -5.62 3.54
CA THR A 210 10.58 -5.21 4.91
C THR A 210 11.34 -6.09 5.89
N ARG A 211 11.56 -7.38 5.64
CA ARG A 211 12.33 -8.22 6.59
C ARG A 211 13.80 -7.85 6.68
N ALA A 212 14.39 -7.38 5.58
CA ALA A 212 15.78 -6.94 5.55
C ALA A 212 15.96 -5.45 5.87
N ASP A 213 14.86 -4.71 6.13
CA ASP A 213 14.84 -3.26 6.28
C ASP A 213 15.44 -2.53 5.06
N LEU A 214 15.14 -3.04 3.86
CA LEU A 214 15.61 -2.49 2.59
C LEU A 214 14.47 -2.12 1.64
N VAL A 215 14.71 -1.10 0.82
CA VAL A 215 13.97 -0.83 -0.43
C VAL A 215 14.87 -1.32 -1.56
N ARG A 216 14.38 -2.25 -2.38
CA ARG A 216 15.18 -2.90 -3.41
C ARG A 216 14.62 -2.65 -4.80
N PHE A 217 15.52 -2.47 -5.76
CA PHE A 217 15.28 -2.71 -7.16
C PHE A 217 16.22 -3.84 -7.60
N VAL A 218 15.64 -4.90 -8.15
CA VAL A 218 16.37 -6.05 -8.68
C VAL A 218 16.14 -6.09 -10.19
N SER A 219 17.21 -5.98 -10.95
CA SER A 219 17.22 -5.93 -12.41
C SER A 219 17.38 -7.34 -13.00
N ARG A 220 17.15 -7.49 -14.31
CA ARG A 220 17.57 -8.70 -15.03
C ARG A 220 19.08 -8.77 -15.23
N ASP A 221 19.75 -7.62 -15.12
CA ASP A 221 21.19 -7.47 -15.07
C ASP A 221 21.62 -7.16 -13.63
N ASN A 222 22.27 -8.12 -12.97
CA ASN A 222 22.60 -8.04 -11.54
C ASN A 222 23.49 -6.82 -11.19
N ASP A 223 24.27 -6.29 -12.13
CA ASP A 223 25.10 -5.08 -11.90
C ASP A 223 24.23 -3.80 -11.76
N SER A 224 22.98 -3.88 -12.19
CA SER A 224 21.98 -2.81 -12.10
C SER A 224 21.12 -2.89 -10.84
N ASP A 225 21.34 -3.85 -9.95
CA ASP A 225 20.65 -3.95 -8.66
C ASP A 225 20.91 -2.73 -7.77
N ARG A 226 19.87 -2.31 -7.04
CA ARG A 226 19.92 -1.15 -6.14
C ARG A 226 19.26 -1.50 -4.83
N ALA A 227 19.87 -1.11 -3.72
CA ALA A 227 19.30 -1.27 -2.40
C ALA A 227 19.52 0.00 -1.57
N PHE A 228 18.45 0.45 -0.92
CA PHE A 228 18.47 1.55 0.04
C PHE A 228 17.99 1.02 1.38
N LYS A 229 18.48 1.59 2.48
CA LYS A 229 17.84 1.35 3.78
C LYS A 229 16.43 1.93 3.74
N VAL A 230 15.48 1.21 4.31
CA VAL A 230 14.16 1.76 4.63
C VAL A 230 14.36 3.05 5.44
N PRO A 231 13.57 4.11 5.19
CA PRO A 231 13.65 5.35 5.96
C PRO A 231 13.59 5.07 7.45
N SER A 232 14.42 5.73 8.25
CA SER A 232 14.47 5.47 9.70
C SER A 232 14.72 6.74 10.49
N VAL A 233 14.31 6.70 11.75
CA VAL A 233 14.56 7.75 12.74
C VAL A 233 15.62 7.21 13.72
N ALA A 234 16.47 8.10 14.26
CA ALA A 234 17.45 7.72 15.27
C ALA A 234 16.76 7.10 16.50
N GLU A 235 17.35 6.05 17.07
CA GLU A 235 16.72 5.20 18.10
C GLU A 235 16.29 6.00 19.35
N GLU A 236 17.06 7.02 19.70
CA GLU A 236 16.84 7.94 20.82
C GLU A 236 15.65 8.88 20.59
N LEU A 237 15.24 9.10 19.34
CA LEU A 237 14.10 9.94 18.98
C LEU A 237 12.80 9.14 18.86
N ILE A 238 12.87 7.81 18.82
CA ILE A 238 11.69 6.94 18.67
C ILE A 238 10.86 6.94 19.96
N THR A 239 9.58 7.27 19.83
CA THR A 239 8.59 7.26 20.91
C THR A 239 7.62 6.08 20.77
N GLY A 240 6.69 5.90 21.72
CA GLY A 240 5.64 4.87 21.65
C GLY A 240 6.10 3.41 21.90
N LYS A 241 7.37 3.18 22.25
CA LYS A 241 7.96 1.83 22.47
C LYS A 241 7.23 0.98 23.51
N HIS A 242 6.55 1.61 24.47
CA HIS A 242 5.83 0.94 25.56
C HIS A 242 4.30 0.90 25.35
N LEU A 243 3.79 1.44 24.24
CA LEU A 243 2.36 1.60 23.99
C LEU A 243 1.79 0.51 23.05
N ASP A 244 2.61 -0.42 22.57
CA ASP A 244 2.15 -1.54 21.76
C ASP A 244 2.24 -2.86 22.52
N ASP A 245 1.17 -3.20 23.23
CA ASP A 245 1.03 -4.47 23.95
C ASP A 245 1.11 -5.68 23.02
N SER A 246 0.82 -5.50 21.72
CA SER A 246 0.87 -6.58 20.74
C SER A 246 2.29 -6.92 20.27
N ARG A 247 3.28 -6.06 20.53
CA ARG A 247 4.68 -6.16 20.05
C ARG A 247 4.81 -6.37 18.54
N ILE A 248 3.84 -5.87 17.79
CA ILE A 248 3.73 -6.00 16.34
C ILE A 248 4.41 -4.79 15.68
N ALA A 249 4.36 -3.62 16.29
CA ALA A 249 5.04 -2.39 15.89
C ALA A 249 6.56 -2.52 16.05
N ARG A 250 7.29 -2.08 15.03
CA ARG A 250 8.76 -2.04 15.05
C ARG A 250 9.25 -0.91 14.16
N ALA A 251 10.41 -0.38 14.50
CA ALA A 251 11.14 0.54 13.65
C ALA A 251 11.57 -0.13 12.34
N SER A 252 11.77 0.69 11.30
CA SER A 252 12.19 0.27 9.96
C SER A 252 11.21 -0.70 9.28
N PHE A 253 9.93 -0.69 9.68
CA PHE A 253 8.89 -1.43 8.97
C PHE A 253 8.55 -0.74 7.64
N GLY A 254 9.25 -1.11 6.57
CA GLY A 254 9.10 -0.50 5.23
C GLY A 254 7.74 -0.78 4.59
N ARG A 255 7.03 0.29 4.22
CA ARG A 255 5.70 0.32 3.59
C ARG A 255 5.48 1.65 2.88
N GLY A 256 4.64 1.65 1.85
CA GLY A 256 4.50 2.80 0.97
C GLY A 256 5.70 2.89 0.05
N LEU A 257 5.45 2.89 -1.24
CA LEU A 257 6.47 2.96 -2.27
C LEU A 257 5.86 3.61 -3.50
N CYS A 258 6.45 4.71 -3.94
CA CYS A 258 5.96 5.47 -5.07
C CYS A 258 7.12 5.77 -6.02
N VAL A 259 6.94 5.46 -7.30
CA VAL A 259 7.88 5.89 -8.35
C VAL A 259 7.51 7.32 -8.74
N ILE A 260 8.34 8.29 -8.37
CA ILE A 260 8.11 9.70 -8.73
C ILE A 260 8.42 9.93 -10.21
N LYS A 261 9.54 9.38 -10.66
CA LYS A 261 9.99 9.37 -12.05
C LYS A 261 11.07 8.30 -12.23
N LYS A 262 11.54 8.10 -13.47
CA LYS A 262 12.66 7.20 -13.74
C LYS A 262 13.87 7.57 -12.87
N GLY A 263 14.36 6.60 -12.08
CA GLY A 263 15.51 6.72 -11.19
C GLY A 263 15.27 7.46 -9.87
N LEU A 264 14.06 7.96 -9.59
CA LEU A 264 13.74 8.63 -8.33
C LEU A 264 12.46 8.06 -7.72
N ILE A 265 12.58 7.54 -6.51
CA ILE A 265 11.48 6.89 -5.79
C ILE A 265 11.27 7.55 -4.42
N ALA A 266 10.05 7.45 -3.90
CA ALA A 266 9.75 7.70 -2.51
C ALA A 266 9.43 6.38 -1.81
N ALA A 267 9.97 6.17 -0.62
CA ALA A 267 9.66 5.03 0.23
C ALA A 267 9.22 5.51 1.60
N GLY A 268 8.31 4.77 2.23
CA GLY A 268 7.81 5.03 3.57
C GLY A 268 8.25 3.97 4.59
N SER A 269 8.05 4.27 5.86
CA SER A 269 8.35 3.35 6.94
C SER A 269 7.59 3.63 8.23
N SER A 270 7.95 2.86 9.27
CA SER A 270 7.62 3.11 10.67
C SER A 270 8.89 3.45 11.48
N PRO A 271 8.88 4.44 12.40
CA PRO A 271 7.85 5.48 12.58
C PRO A 271 7.52 6.20 11.26
N SER A 272 6.36 6.85 11.15
CA SER A 272 5.90 7.44 9.88
C SER A 272 6.91 8.42 9.30
N THR A 273 7.74 7.92 8.39
CA THR A 273 8.84 8.64 7.75
C THR A 273 8.81 8.32 6.26
N ILE A 274 9.04 9.33 5.43
CA ILE A 274 9.12 9.22 3.97
C ILE A 274 10.52 9.69 3.57
N ALA A 275 11.19 8.94 2.69
CA ALA A 275 12.44 9.38 2.08
C ALA A 275 12.44 9.25 0.57
N LEU A 276 13.24 10.09 -0.08
CA LEU A 276 13.51 10.05 -1.50
C LEU A 276 14.84 9.37 -1.77
N HIS A 277 14.84 8.37 -2.66
CA HIS A 277 16.04 7.67 -3.08
C HIS A 277 16.30 7.91 -4.57
N ASP A 278 17.52 8.35 -4.89
CA ASP A 278 18.00 8.58 -6.26
C ASP A 278 18.94 7.44 -6.67
N PHE A 279 18.54 6.70 -7.71
CA PHE A 279 19.24 5.51 -8.19
C PHE A 279 20.54 5.83 -8.93
N ALA A 280 20.65 7.03 -9.50
CA ALA A 280 21.85 7.43 -10.23
C ALA A 280 22.99 7.79 -9.27
N THR A 281 22.65 8.47 -8.18
CA THR A 281 23.62 8.91 -7.17
C THR A 281 23.79 7.93 -6.01
N MET A 282 22.92 6.92 -5.90
CA MET A 282 22.86 5.99 -4.78
C MET A 282 22.69 6.67 -3.42
N LYS A 283 21.92 7.77 -3.40
CA LYS A 283 21.71 8.57 -2.19
C LYS A 283 20.24 8.67 -1.84
N THR A 284 19.98 8.64 -0.53
CA THR A 284 18.77 9.23 0.03
C THR A 284 18.94 10.75 -0.03
N VAL A 285 18.18 11.42 -0.90
CA VAL A 285 18.35 12.85 -1.17
C VAL A 285 17.51 13.73 -0.24
N LEU A 286 16.47 13.18 0.37
CA LEU A 286 15.59 13.88 1.29
C LEU A 286 14.85 12.90 2.21
N GLN A 287 14.53 13.33 3.43
CA GLN A 287 13.71 12.58 4.37
C GLN A 287 12.81 13.53 5.16
N VAL A 288 11.55 13.14 5.38
CA VAL A 288 10.56 13.86 6.20
C VAL A 288 9.94 12.86 7.17
N THR A 289 9.91 13.20 8.45
CA THR A 289 9.27 12.39 9.50
C THR A 289 7.97 13.06 9.93
N LEU A 290 6.85 12.35 9.76
CA LEU A 290 5.51 12.81 10.14
C LEU A 290 5.22 12.53 11.62
N SER A 291 5.76 11.44 12.16
CA SER A 291 5.62 11.04 13.56
C SER A 291 6.82 10.21 14.00
N THR A 292 7.26 10.38 15.24
CA THR A 292 8.30 9.54 15.86
C THR A 292 7.73 8.38 16.67
N ASP A 293 6.40 8.26 16.79
CA ASP A 293 5.76 7.13 17.46
C ASP A 293 5.90 5.86 16.60
N ILE A 294 6.55 4.83 17.13
CA ILE A 294 6.82 3.54 16.48
C ILE A 294 5.56 2.80 16.03
N ARG A 295 4.40 3.16 16.55
CA ARG A 295 3.11 2.59 16.13
C ARG A 295 2.66 3.13 14.78
N ASN A 296 3.09 4.33 14.43
CA ASN A 296 2.74 4.99 13.17
C ASN A 296 3.60 4.44 12.03
N ALA A 297 2.95 4.04 10.94
CA ALA A 297 3.63 3.57 9.74
C ALA A 297 2.96 4.13 8.49
N ILE A 298 3.76 4.65 7.55
CA ILE A 298 3.28 4.95 6.20
C ILE A 298 2.71 3.68 5.58
N HIS A 299 1.61 3.76 4.84
CA HIS A 299 1.03 2.63 4.12
C HIS A 299 0.86 2.93 2.64
N GLY A 300 0.00 3.89 2.29
CA GLY A 300 -0.15 4.40 0.93
C GLY A 300 0.76 5.60 0.69
N LEU A 301 1.27 5.71 -0.53
CA LEU A 301 2.15 6.80 -0.93
C LEU A 301 2.00 7.04 -2.43
N GLU A 302 1.61 8.25 -2.83
CA GLU A 302 1.41 8.60 -4.24
C GLU A 302 1.92 10.01 -4.56
N VAL A 303 2.25 10.25 -5.83
CA VAL A 303 2.53 11.61 -6.32
C VAL A 303 1.23 12.41 -6.30
N TRP A 304 1.25 13.60 -5.71
CA TRP A 304 0.10 14.49 -5.64
C TRP A 304 0.12 15.53 -6.77
N PRO A 305 -0.80 15.46 -7.76
CA PRO A 305 -0.74 16.29 -8.96
C PRO A 305 -1.43 17.66 -8.81
N PHE A 306 -2.27 17.86 -7.79
CA PHE A 306 -3.13 19.05 -7.66
C PHE A 306 -2.43 20.28 -7.06
N GLY A 307 -1.12 20.18 -6.80
CA GLY A 307 -0.33 21.22 -6.15
C GLY A 307 -0.53 21.28 -4.64
N PHE A 308 0.41 21.94 -3.96
CA PHE A 308 0.34 22.19 -2.53
C PHE A 308 -0.26 23.58 -2.30
N SER A 309 -1.59 23.68 -2.36
CA SER A 309 -2.31 24.91 -2.05
C SER A 309 -2.59 24.99 -0.55
N GLY A 310 -1.56 25.38 0.21
CA GLY A 310 -1.77 25.90 1.56
C GLY A 310 -2.33 27.32 1.46
N ARG A 311 -3.55 27.54 1.97
CA ARG A 311 -3.85 28.86 2.54
C ARG A 311 -3.18 28.95 3.91
#